data_AF-A0A016SRQ7-F1
#
_entry.id   AF-A0A016SRQ7-F1
#
_cell.length_a   1.000
_cell.length_b   1.000
_cell.length_c   1.000
_cell.angle_alpha   90.00
_cell.angle_beta   90.00
_cell.angle_gamma   90.00
#
_symmetry.space_group_name_H-M   'P 1'
#
loop_
_entity.id
_entity.type
_entity.pdbx_description
1 polymer ?
#
loop_
_entity_poly.entity_id
_entity_poly.type
_entity_poly.pdbx_seq_one_letter_code
_entity_poly.pdbx_strand_id
1 'polypeptide(L)'
;MGYAILLLVLIAQCYAAVDQQKVTDALNALVRTDFRLDGYTVINYQNMASRKDFKHDNAKKPLFKHVPESSINRVTFKRLNELLTFYNHPDANEQEVYTEAWEQAISSFLYAVIKTDVMKSAQKFLAGFGESRSLGKQDPKEFLPEYSVSRKI
;
A
#
# COMPACT_ATOMS: atom_id res chain seq x y z
N MET A 1 -15.87 -43.54 2.55
CA MET A 1 -15.69 -42.79 1.28
C MET A 1 -16.55 -41.52 1.18
N GLY A 2 -17.75 -41.44 1.79
CA GLY A 2 -18.64 -40.26 1.66
C GLY A 2 -18.24 -38.99 2.44
N TYR A 3 -17.55 -39.13 3.58
CA TYR A 3 -17.21 -37.97 4.43
C TYR A 3 -16.08 -37.09 3.88
N ALA A 4 -15.15 -37.66 3.09
CA ALA A 4 -14.05 -36.92 2.49
C ALA A 4 -14.54 -35.98 1.37
N ILE A 5 -15.57 -36.38 0.62
CA ILE A 5 -16.18 -35.55 -0.44
C ILE A 5 -16.97 -34.41 0.20
N LEU A 6 -17.67 -34.65 1.31
CA LEU A 6 -18.41 -33.62 2.03
C LEU A 6 -17.45 -32.57 2.64
N LEU A 7 -16.29 -32.99 3.15
CA LEU A 7 -15.24 -32.10 3.66
C LEU A 7 -14.57 -31.29 2.54
N LEU A 8 -14.34 -31.89 1.36
CA LEU A 8 -13.82 -31.18 0.18
C LEU A 8 -14.82 -30.18 -0.40
N VAL A 9 -16.13 -30.48 -0.37
CA VAL A 9 -17.19 -29.55 -0.78
C VAL A 9 -17.32 -28.39 0.23
N LEU A 10 -17.18 -28.65 1.53
CA LEU A 10 -17.15 -27.61 2.57
C LEU A 10 -15.90 -26.72 2.47
N ILE A 11 -14.72 -27.29 2.20
CA ILE A 11 -13.48 -26.51 2.00
C ILE A 11 -13.53 -25.71 0.70
N ALA A 12 -14.12 -26.24 -0.37
CA ALA A 12 -14.35 -25.52 -1.62
C ALA A 12 -15.34 -24.35 -1.44
N GLN A 13 -16.34 -24.49 -0.55
CA GLN A 13 -17.26 -23.40 -0.19
C GLN A 13 -16.60 -22.29 0.66
N CYS A 14 -15.49 -22.59 1.35
CA CYS A 14 -14.73 -21.57 2.10
C CYS A 14 -13.85 -20.67 1.21
N TYR A 15 -13.59 -21.07 -0.04
CA TYR A 15 -13.05 -20.16 -1.06
C TYR A 15 -14.21 -19.51 -1.82
N ALA A 16 -15.00 -18.69 -1.12
CA ALA A 16 -15.84 -17.72 -1.79
C ALA A 16 -14.92 -16.81 -2.61
N ALA A 17 -14.86 -17.05 -3.93
CA ALA A 17 -14.13 -16.22 -4.85
C ALA A 17 -14.56 -14.77 -4.59
N VAL A 18 -13.61 -13.91 -4.25
CA VAL A 18 -13.88 -12.49 -4.07
C VAL A 18 -14.51 -12.00 -5.37
N ASP A 19 -15.71 -11.45 -5.25
CA ASP A 19 -16.46 -10.90 -6.37
C ASP A 19 -15.64 -9.79 -7.04
N GLN A 20 -15.15 -10.06 -8.24
CA GLN A 20 -14.27 -9.17 -9.00
C GLN A 20 -14.95 -7.84 -9.34
N GLN A 21 -16.27 -7.84 -9.49
CA GLN A 21 -17.02 -6.61 -9.74
C GLN A 21 -17.00 -5.72 -8.50
N LYS A 22 -17.21 -6.29 -7.31
CA LYS A 22 -17.12 -5.54 -6.04
C LYS A 22 -15.73 -4.95 -5.80
N VAL A 23 -14.68 -5.70 -6.13
CA VAL A 23 -13.30 -5.19 -6.06
C VAL A 23 -13.09 -4.04 -7.04
N THR A 24 -13.53 -4.19 -8.28
CA THR A 24 -13.43 -3.15 -9.31
C THR A 24 -14.16 -1.88 -8.90
N ASP A 25 -15.37 -2.00 -8.37
CA ASP A 25 -16.18 -0.87 -7.90
C ASP A 25 -15.51 -0.16 -6.72
N ALA A 26 -14.94 -0.94 -5.78
CA ALA A 26 -14.21 -0.37 -4.65
C ALA A 26 -12.94 0.37 -5.09
N LEU A 27 -12.15 -0.21 -5.99
CA LEU A 27 -10.96 0.46 -6.54
C LEU A 27 -11.33 1.76 -7.28
N ASN A 28 -12.41 1.74 -8.07
CA ASN A 28 -12.93 2.93 -8.74
C ASN A 28 -13.40 4.00 -7.73
N ALA A 29 -14.00 3.59 -6.61
CA ALA A 29 -14.35 4.50 -5.54
C ALA A 29 -13.08 5.13 -4.92
N LEU A 30 -12.04 4.34 -4.66
CA LEU A 30 -10.76 4.87 -4.15
C LEU A 30 -10.15 5.90 -5.10
N VAL A 31 -10.13 5.62 -6.41
CA VAL A 31 -9.60 6.55 -7.43
C VAL A 31 -10.37 7.86 -7.48
N ARG A 32 -11.69 7.83 -7.26
CA ARG A 32 -12.54 9.03 -7.22
C ARG A 32 -12.35 9.83 -5.93
N THR A 33 -12.13 9.14 -4.81
CA THR A 33 -11.91 9.75 -3.50
C THR A 33 -10.51 10.32 -3.36
N ASP A 34 -9.52 9.71 -4.04
CA ASP A 34 -8.18 10.24 -4.06
C ASP A 34 -8.17 11.57 -4.80
N PHE A 35 -7.70 12.61 -4.10
CA PHE A 35 -7.59 13.91 -4.71
C PHE A 35 -6.56 13.80 -5.83
N ARG A 36 -7.05 13.89 -7.06
CA ARG A 36 -6.22 13.83 -8.26
C ARG A 36 -5.23 14.99 -8.19
N LEU A 37 -3.94 14.69 -8.38
CA LEU A 37 -2.88 15.68 -8.53
C LEU A 37 -2.97 16.35 -9.91
N ASP A 38 -4.16 16.78 -10.30
CA ASP A 38 -4.47 17.28 -11.65
C ASP A 38 -3.88 18.67 -11.94
N GLY A 39 -3.16 19.27 -11.00
CA GLY A 39 -2.00 20.09 -11.34
C GLY A 39 -0.85 19.18 -11.73
N TYR A 40 -0.69 18.86 -13.02
CA TYR A 40 0.12 17.72 -13.50
C TYR A 40 1.59 17.67 -13.03
N THR A 41 2.01 16.51 -12.52
CA THR A 41 3.41 16.07 -12.60
C THR A 41 3.82 16.03 -14.07
N VAL A 42 4.83 16.81 -14.45
CA VAL A 42 5.33 16.85 -15.81
C VAL A 42 6.37 15.76 -15.96
N ILE A 43 6.03 14.73 -16.73
CA ILE A 43 6.91 13.62 -17.05
C ILE A 43 7.61 13.90 -18.38
N ASN A 44 8.91 13.67 -18.41
CA ASN A 44 9.71 13.79 -19.61
C ASN A 44 9.87 12.42 -20.25
N TYR A 45 8.86 12.01 -21.02
CA TYR A 45 8.90 10.79 -21.81
C TYR A 45 10.01 10.89 -22.85
N GLN A 46 10.97 9.98 -22.76
CA GLN A 46 12.11 9.90 -23.68
C GLN A 46 12.04 8.58 -24.44
N ASN A 47 12.50 8.61 -25.68
CA ASN A 47 12.49 7.44 -26.55
C ASN A 47 13.60 6.45 -26.13
N MET A 48 13.16 5.29 -25.63
CA MET A 48 13.91 4.05 -25.36
C MET A 48 14.72 3.98 -24.05
N ALA A 49 14.32 3.05 -23.16
CA ALA A 49 15.30 2.24 -22.46
C ALA A 49 15.92 1.29 -23.49
N SER A 50 17.25 1.35 -23.70
CA SER A 50 17.95 0.46 -24.63
C SER A 50 17.72 -1.01 -24.22
N ARG A 51 17.13 -1.83 -25.09
CA ARG A 51 16.94 -3.27 -24.85
C ARG A 51 18.17 -4.12 -25.23
N LYS A 52 19.22 -3.51 -25.78
CA LYS A 52 20.33 -4.23 -26.43
C LYS A 52 21.70 -3.89 -25.84
N ASP A 53 21.86 -2.70 -25.27
CA ASP A 53 23.12 -2.25 -24.69
C ASP A 53 22.84 -1.53 -23.36
N PHE A 54 23.27 -2.15 -22.27
CA PHE A 54 23.13 -1.63 -20.90
C PHE A 54 24.19 -0.57 -20.55
N LYS A 55 25.21 -0.36 -21.40
CA LYS A 55 26.25 0.65 -21.18
C LYS A 55 25.87 2.04 -21.70
N HIS A 56 24.75 2.16 -22.41
CA HIS A 56 24.31 3.43 -23.00
C HIS A 56 22.90 3.78 -22.52
N ASP A 57 22.81 4.76 -21.61
CA ASP A 57 21.54 5.37 -21.25
C ASP A 57 21.07 6.32 -22.37
N ASN A 58 19.93 6.01 -22.97
CA ASN A 58 19.31 6.84 -24.00
C ASN A 58 18.38 7.92 -23.42
N ALA A 59 18.12 7.89 -22.11
CA ALA A 59 17.30 8.85 -21.39
C ALA A 59 18.16 9.94 -20.74
N LYS A 60 18.71 10.85 -21.56
CA LYS A 60 19.66 11.89 -21.12
C LYS A 60 19.11 12.89 -20.08
N LYS A 61 17.80 12.97 -19.90
CA LYS A 61 17.14 13.91 -19.00
C LYS A 61 16.44 13.16 -17.86
N PRO A 62 16.22 13.79 -16.69
CA PRO A 62 15.42 13.20 -15.62
C PRO A 62 14.00 12.85 -16.09
N LEU A 63 13.41 11.79 -15.51
CA LEU A 63 12.04 11.36 -15.79
C LEU A 63 11.01 12.40 -15.33
N PHE A 64 11.20 12.97 -14.13
CA PHE A 64 10.34 14.02 -13.60
C PHE A 64 10.90 15.39 -13.98
N LYS A 65 10.18 16.12 -14.84
CA LYS A 65 10.51 17.50 -15.20
C LYS A 65 9.99 18.49 -14.16
N HIS A 66 8.82 18.22 -13.60
CA HIS A 66 8.22 19.03 -12.55
C HIS A 66 7.28 18.17 -11.71
N VAL A 67 7.37 18.30 -10.39
CA VAL A 67 6.39 17.76 -9.45
C VAL A 67 5.76 18.96 -8.73
N PRO A 68 4.43 19.08 -8.69
CA PRO A 68 3.75 20.19 -8.03
C PRO A 68 4.10 20.22 -6.55
N GLU A 69 4.37 21.42 -6.05
CA GLU A 69 4.69 21.60 -4.63
C GLU A 69 3.51 21.19 -3.74
N SER A 70 2.28 21.42 -4.22
CA SER A 70 1.04 21.00 -3.56
C SER A 70 0.87 19.48 -3.43
N SER A 71 1.62 18.68 -4.22
CA SER A 71 1.66 17.22 -4.13
C SER A 71 2.62 16.78 -3.03
N ILE A 72 3.84 17.33 -3.02
CA ILE A 72 4.90 16.97 -2.07
C ILE A 72 4.66 17.56 -0.68
N ASN A 73 3.94 18.68 -0.58
CA ASN A 73 3.67 19.34 0.70
C ASN A 73 2.53 18.69 1.50
N ARG A 74 1.87 17.66 0.96
CA ARG A 74 0.81 16.95 1.66
C ARG A 74 1.36 16.21 2.85
N VAL A 75 0.56 16.16 3.92
CA VAL A 75 0.92 15.49 5.17
C VAL A 75 1.37 14.05 4.91
N THR A 76 0.64 13.28 4.10
CA THR A 76 0.99 11.89 3.78
C THR A 76 2.32 11.76 3.05
N PHE A 77 2.63 12.65 2.10
CA PHE A 77 3.90 12.63 1.38
C PHE A 77 5.07 13.06 2.27
N LYS A 78 4.87 14.06 3.13
CA LYS A 78 5.87 14.48 4.14
C LYS A 78 6.20 13.34 5.10
N ARG A 79 5.19 12.66 5.64
CA ARG A 79 5.40 11.50 6.54
C ARG A 79 6.05 10.32 5.84
N LEU A 80 5.71 10.07 4.57
CA LEU A 80 6.40 9.07 3.76
C LEU A 80 7.88 9.44 3.57
N ASN A 81 8.17 10.70 3.24
CA ASN A 81 9.54 11.17 3.06
C ASN A 81 10.37 11.07 4.35
N GLU A 82 9.78 11.40 5.51
CA GLU A 82 10.38 11.19 6.83
C GLU A 82 10.73 9.70 7.05
N LEU A 83 9.81 8.78 6.75
CA LEU A 83 10.05 7.34 6.87
C LEU A 83 11.14 6.84 5.91
N LEU A 84 11.18 7.35 4.68
CA LEU A 84 12.20 6.96 3.69
C LEU A 84 13.62 7.33 4.14
N THR A 85 13.78 8.31 5.03
CA THR A 85 15.12 8.71 5.51
C THR A 85 15.88 7.59 6.23
N PHE A 86 15.16 6.62 6.81
CA PHE A 86 15.74 5.46 7.48
C PHE A 86 16.28 4.41 6.49
N TYR A 87 15.95 4.52 5.21
CA TYR A 87 16.35 3.58 4.14
C TYR A 87 17.32 4.21 3.12
N ASN A 88 17.96 5.33 3.45
CA ASN A 88 18.84 6.04 2.51
C ASN A 88 20.19 5.34 2.25
N HIS A 89 20.58 4.40 3.11
CA HIS A 89 21.83 3.63 2.99
C HIS A 89 21.58 2.14 3.25
N PRO A 90 20.81 1.45 2.39
CA PRO A 90 20.56 0.04 2.58
C PRO A 90 21.85 -0.74 2.28
N ASP A 91 22.40 -1.41 3.30
CA ASP A 91 23.51 -2.34 3.14
C ASP A 91 23.07 -3.72 3.65
N ALA A 92 23.13 -4.72 2.77
CA ALA A 92 22.75 -6.09 3.10
C ALA A 92 23.70 -6.75 4.12
N ASN A 93 24.87 -6.16 4.35
CA ASN A 93 25.87 -6.66 5.29
C ASN A 93 25.83 -5.93 6.65
N GLU A 94 25.06 -4.84 6.76
CA GLU A 94 24.86 -4.13 8.01
C GLU A 94 23.49 -4.48 8.59
N GLN A 95 23.46 -4.89 9.86
CA GLN A 95 22.20 -5.13 10.53
C GLN A 95 21.46 -3.80 10.71
N GLU A 96 20.20 -3.75 10.27
CA GLU A 96 19.34 -2.58 10.50
C GLU A 96 19.16 -2.33 12.00
N VAL A 97 19.51 -1.12 12.43
CA VAL A 97 19.29 -0.69 13.81
C VAL A 97 17.93 -0.01 13.89
N TYR A 98 16.95 -0.76 14.37
CA TYR A 98 15.62 -0.24 14.63
C TYR A 98 15.61 0.66 15.86
N THR A 99 15.30 1.95 15.66
CA THR A 99 15.32 2.98 16.72
C THR A 99 13.92 3.46 17.06
N GLU A 100 13.76 4.12 18.21
CA GLU A 100 12.50 4.76 18.59
C GLU A 100 12.04 5.82 17.58
N ALA A 101 12.98 6.56 16.99
CA ALA A 101 12.69 7.55 15.95
C ALA A 101 12.10 6.90 14.69
N TRP A 102 12.58 5.70 14.34
CA TRP A 102 12.04 4.92 13.22
C TRP A 102 10.61 4.48 13.51
N GLU A 103 10.34 3.95 14.70
CA GLU A 103 8.97 3.55 15.06
C GLU A 103 7.99 4.73 15.09
N GLN A 104 8.47 5.90 15.54
CA GLN A 104 7.69 7.14 15.48
C GLN A 104 7.39 7.57 14.04
N ALA A 105 8.33 7.39 13.11
CA ALA A 105 8.13 7.68 11.69
C ALA A 105 7.12 6.73 11.04
N ILE A 106 7.20 5.43 11.34
CA ILE A 106 6.21 4.42 10.92
C ILE A 106 4.82 4.80 11.43
N SER A 107 4.70 5.03 12.74
CA SER A 107 3.44 5.38 13.40
C SER A 107 2.84 6.68 12.82
N SER A 108 3.67 7.69 12.59
CA SER A 108 3.25 8.97 12.02
C SER A 108 2.75 8.84 10.58
N PHE A 109 3.41 8.01 9.77
CA PHE A 109 2.97 7.71 8.41
C PHE A 109 1.63 6.96 8.40
N LEU A 110 1.50 5.87 9.17
CA LEU A 110 0.26 5.11 9.25
C LEU A 110 -0.91 5.98 9.74
N TYR A 111 -0.68 6.81 10.76
CA TYR A 111 -1.68 7.75 11.25
C TYR A 111 -2.13 8.76 10.20
N ALA A 112 -1.19 9.30 9.41
CA ALA A 112 -1.51 10.20 8.31
C ALA A 112 -2.35 9.51 7.22
N VAL A 113 -2.00 8.27 6.87
CA VAL A 113 -2.72 7.46 5.87
C VAL A 113 -4.14 7.13 6.33
N ILE A 114 -4.33 6.64 7.56
CA ILE A 114 -5.64 6.23 8.10
C ILE A 114 -6.63 7.40 8.15
N LYS A 115 -6.15 8.63 8.31
CA LYS A 115 -6.99 9.83 8.30
C LYS A 115 -7.53 10.20 6.92
N THR A 116 -6.96 9.69 5.83
CA THR A 116 -7.41 9.99 4.47
C THR A 116 -8.77 9.36 4.19
N ASP A 117 -9.58 10.01 3.36
CA ASP A 117 -10.88 9.45 2.98
C ASP A 117 -10.72 8.21 2.09
N VAL A 118 -9.61 8.10 1.36
CA VAL A 118 -9.21 6.89 0.64
C VAL A 118 -9.08 5.70 1.60
N MET A 119 -8.30 5.84 2.67
CA MET A 119 -8.10 4.74 3.62
C MET A 119 -9.37 4.43 4.41
N LYS A 120 -10.19 5.44 4.75
CA LYS A 120 -11.52 5.19 5.36
C LYS A 120 -12.45 4.43 4.41
N SER A 121 -12.43 4.73 3.11
CA SER A 121 -13.19 3.99 2.10
C SER A 121 -12.71 2.55 1.97
N ALA A 122 -11.39 2.34 1.96
CA ALA A 122 -10.80 1.01 1.96
C ALA A 122 -11.18 0.20 3.22
N GLN A 123 -11.11 0.82 4.41
CA GLN A 123 -11.54 0.19 5.66
C GLN A 123 -13.01 -0.22 5.65
N LYS A 124 -13.91 0.64 5.14
CA LYS A 124 -15.33 0.31 4.98
C LYS A 124 -15.55 -0.89 4.06
N PHE A 125 -14.84 -0.93 2.94
CA PHE A 125 -14.88 -2.06 2.03
C PHE A 125 -14.43 -3.35 2.72
N LEU A 126 -13.28 -3.32 3.40
CA LEU A 126 -12.74 -4.48 4.12
C LEU A 126 -13.65 -4.95 5.27
N ALA A 127 -14.25 -4.03 6.02
CA ALA A 127 -15.21 -4.35 7.07
C ALA A 127 -16.46 -5.07 6.51
N GLY A 128 -16.97 -4.64 5.35
CA GLY A 128 -18.07 -5.33 4.65
C GLY A 128 -17.72 -6.74 4.15
N PHE A 129 -16.43 -7.01 3.89
CA PHE A 129 -15.93 -8.37 3.66
C PHE A 129 -15.76 -9.17 4.95
N GLY A 130 -15.47 -8.53 6.08
CA GLY A 130 -15.39 -9.16 7.40
C GLY A 130 -16.75 -9.57 7.96
N GLU A 131 -17.79 -8.75 7.77
CA GLU A 131 -19.16 -9.07 8.19
C GLU A 131 -19.79 -10.21 7.39
N SER A 132 -19.45 -10.35 6.10
CA SER A 132 -19.87 -11.52 5.30
C SER A 132 -19.10 -12.80 5.65
N ARG A 133 -18.07 -12.72 6.51
CA ARG A 133 -17.18 -13.83 6.91
C ARG A 133 -17.23 -14.11 8.43
N SER A 134 -18.18 -13.56 9.19
CA SER A 134 -18.09 -13.50 10.66
C SER A 134 -17.93 -14.87 11.33
N LEU A 135 -16.71 -15.17 11.77
CA LEU A 135 -16.44 -15.91 13.00
C LEU A 135 -15.35 -15.12 13.74
N GLY A 136 -15.78 -14.17 14.57
CA GLY A 136 -14.93 -13.41 15.47
C GLY A 136 -15.18 -11.91 15.37
N LYS A 137 -15.87 -11.36 16.37
CA LYS A 137 -15.89 -9.91 16.61
C LYS A 137 -14.46 -9.47 16.88
N GLN A 138 -13.87 -8.69 15.99
CA GLN A 138 -12.56 -8.07 16.18
C GLN A 138 -12.70 -6.55 16.06
N ASP A 139 -12.13 -5.85 17.03
CA ASP A 139 -12.28 -4.41 17.22
C ASP A 139 -11.68 -3.63 16.03
N PRO A 140 -12.17 -2.41 15.72
CA PRO A 140 -11.62 -1.58 14.63
C PRO A 140 -10.12 -1.24 14.75
N LYS A 141 -9.51 -1.48 15.92
CA LYS A 141 -8.06 -1.35 16.16
C LYS A 141 -7.25 -2.55 15.64
N GLU A 142 -7.93 -3.61 15.21
CA GLU A 142 -7.39 -4.91 14.83
C GLU A 142 -7.38 -5.11 13.30
N PHE A 143 -7.67 -4.07 12.51
CA PHE A 143 -7.57 -4.10 11.05
C PHE A 143 -6.17 -3.74 10.52
N LEU A 144 -5.26 -3.25 11.37
CA LEU A 144 -3.83 -3.08 11.06
C LEU A 144 -2.89 -3.50 12.23
N PRO A 145 -3.02 -4.69 12.86
CA PRO A 145 -2.16 -5.06 13.98
C PRO A 145 -0.90 -5.82 13.56
N GLU A 146 -0.72 -6.20 12.28
CA GLU A 146 0.42 -7.04 11.87
C GLU A 146 1.62 -6.30 11.26
N TYR A 147 1.58 -4.97 11.12
CA TYR A 147 2.74 -4.21 10.64
C TYR A 147 3.53 -3.49 11.74
N SER A 148 3.09 -3.58 13.00
CA SER A 148 3.92 -3.19 14.16
C SER A 148 4.40 -4.47 14.85
N VAL A 149 5.60 -4.90 14.42
CA VAL A 149 6.54 -5.74 15.16
C VAL A 149 5.97 -7.06 15.69
N SER A 150 6.00 -8.10 14.84
CA SER A 150 6.14 -9.46 15.33
C SER A 150 7.51 -9.60 16.01
N ARG A 151 7.51 -9.37 17.32
CA ARG A 151 8.53 -9.83 18.25
C ARG A 151 8.61 -11.35 18.20
N LYS A 152 9.80 -11.85 17.87
CA LYS A 152 10.54 -12.94 18.54
C LYS A 152 11.65 -13.40 17.58
N ILE A 153 12.88 -12.93 17.80
CA ILE A 153 14.00 -13.68 18.43
C ILE A 153 14.86 -12.64 19.14
#